data_AF-A0AAD4Z8D8-F1
#
_entry.id   AF-A0AAD4Z8D8-F1
#
_cell.length_a   1.000
_cell.length_b   1.000
_cell.length_c   1.000
_cell.angle_alpha   90.00
_cell.angle_beta   90.00
_cell.angle_gamma   90.00
#
_symmetry.space_group_name_H-M   'P 1'
#
loop_
_entity.id
_entity.type
_entity.pdbx_description
1 polymer ?
#
loop_
_entity_poly.entity_id
_entity_poly.type
_entity_poly.pdbx_seq_one_letter_code
_entity_poly.pdbx_strand_id
1 'polypeptide(L)' 'MRQEDRVYIFLDDLDDRLHKARSDVLHMTLFPTVDQAYAYVRCEDVQQAVMMGSSTPNSAGLPAKSAPRSGPSTRAG' A
#
# COMPACT_ATOMS: atom_id res chain seq x y z
N MET A 1 -6.77 -23.52 16.44
CA MET A 1 -7.27 -22.47 15.53
C MET A 1 -6.59 -22.62 14.19
N ARG A 2 -7.36 -22.65 13.10
CA ARG A 2 -6.84 -22.70 11.74
C ARG A 2 -6.24 -21.34 11.34
N GLN A 3 -5.41 -21.33 10.31
CA GLN A 3 -4.90 -20.05 9.77
C GLN A 3 -6.05 -19.17 9.29
N GLU A 4 -7.04 -19.79 8.66
CA GLU A 4 -8.30 -19.17 8.24
C GLU A 4 -8.98 -18.42 9.39
N ASP A 5 -9.22 -19.09 10.52
CA ASP A 5 -9.84 -18.48 11.70
C ASP A 5 -9.09 -17.22 12.17
N ARG A 6 -7.74 -17.24 12.13
CA ARG A 6 -6.91 -16.10 12.56
C ARG A 6 -7.01 -14.91 11.60
N VAL A 7 -7.11 -15.19 10.30
CA VAL A 7 -7.32 -14.15 9.28
C VAL A 7 -8.73 -13.57 9.43
N TYR A 8 -9.75 -14.40 9.67
CA TYR A 8 -11.10 -13.90 9.89
C TYR A 8 -11.18 -12.98 11.11
N ILE A 9 -10.58 -13.34 12.24
CA ILE A 9 -10.52 -12.48 13.43
C ILE A 9 -9.80 -11.17 13.10
N PHE A 10 -8.65 -11.23 12.45
CA PHE A 10 -7.90 -10.04 12.04
C PHE A 10 -8.72 -9.11 11.12
N LEU A 11 -9.44 -9.67 10.15
CA LEU A 11 -10.26 -8.92 9.21
C LEU A 11 -11.55 -8.34 9.83
N ASP A 12 -12.07 -8.97 10.88
CA ASP A 12 -13.28 -8.51 11.57
C ASP A 12 -13.01 -7.27 12.44
N ASP A 13 -11.77 -7.15 12.94
CA ASP A 13 -11.31 -5.99 13.71
C ASP A 13 -10.90 -4.77 12.84
N LEU A 14 -11.07 -4.84 11.50
CA LEU A 14 -10.71 -3.74 10.61
C LEU A 14 -11.79 -2.64 10.53
N ASP A 15 -11.33 -1.41 10.31
CA ASP A 15 -12.19 -0.26 10.01
C ASP A 15 -12.99 -0.48 8.71
N ASP A 16 -14.25 -0.07 8.70
CA ASP A 16 -15.17 -0.16 7.55
C ASP A 16 -14.60 0.51 6.27
N ARG A 17 -13.70 1.49 6.41
CA ARG A 17 -13.00 2.11 5.26
C ARG A 17 -12.21 1.08 4.43
N LEU A 18 -11.76 0.01 5.07
CA LEU A 18 -11.01 -1.09 4.47
C LEU A 18 -11.90 -2.27 4.06
N HIS A 19 -13.24 -2.10 4.02
CA HIS A 19 -14.14 -3.19 3.63
C HIS A 19 -13.78 -3.77 2.25
N LYS A 20 -13.29 -2.93 1.32
CA LYS A 20 -12.87 -3.38 0.00
C LYS A 20 -11.67 -4.32 0.10
N ALA A 21 -10.67 -3.95 0.91
CA ALA A 21 -9.52 -4.80 1.17
C ALA A 21 -9.92 -6.11 1.84
N ARG A 22 -10.86 -6.07 2.80
CA ARG A 22 -11.47 -7.27 3.40
C ARG A 22 -12.10 -8.17 2.33
N SER A 23 -12.90 -7.60 1.43
CA SER A 23 -13.52 -8.36 0.34
C SER A 23 -12.49 -8.98 -0.60
N ASP A 24 -11.45 -8.23 -0.96
CA ASP A 24 -10.40 -8.69 -1.87
C ASP A 24 -9.60 -9.85 -1.25
N VAL A 25 -9.26 -9.76 0.04
CA VAL A 25 -8.58 -10.83 0.80
C VAL A 25 -9.43 -12.10 0.86
N LEU A 26 -10.75 -11.97 1.06
CA LEU A 26 -11.68 -13.10 1.10
C LEU A 26 -11.89 -13.75 -0.27
N HIS A 27 -11.68 -13.01 -1.36
CA HIS A 27 -11.87 -13.50 -2.73
C HIS A 27 -10.57 -14.01 -3.39
N MET A 28 -9.44 -14.03 -2.67
CA MET A 28 -8.20 -14.60 -3.19
C MET A 28 -8.34 -16.11 -3.45
N THR A 29 -7.82 -16.57 -4.59
CA THR A 29 -7.86 -17.99 -5.01
C THR A 29 -7.14 -18.93 -4.05
N LEU A 30 -6.13 -18.42 -3.35
CA LEU A 30 -5.48 -19.08 -2.22
C LEU A 30 -5.75 -18.25 -0.99
N PHE A 31 -6.27 -18.89 0.06
CA PHE A 31 -6.56 -18.20 1.29
C PHE A 31 -5.25 -17.70 1.91
N PRO A 32 -5.09 -16.38 2.09
CA PRO A 32 -3.81 -15.80 2.47
C PRO A 32 -3.44 -16.17 3.91
N THR A 33 -2.15 -16.09 4.22
CA THR A 33 -1.71 -16.13 5.61
C THR A 33 -2.05 -14.80 6.30
N VAL A 34 -2.02 -14.79 7.63
CA VAL A 34 -2.24 -13.57 8.43
C VAL A 34 -1.27 -12.45 8.01
N ASP A 35 0.00 -12.77 7.77
CA ASP A 35 1.00 -11.79 7.32
C ASP A 35 0.68 -11.23 5.94
N GLN A 36 0.20 -12.05 5.01
CA GLN A 36 -0.20 -11.60 3.67
C GLN A 36 -1.45 -10.71 3.73
N ALA A 37 -2.45 -11.10 4.53
CA ALA A 37 -3.63 -10.29 4.76
C ALA A 37 -3.24 -8.93 5.38
N TYR A 38 -2.37 -8.93 6.39
CA TYR A 38 -1.85 -7.71 6.99
C TYR A 38 -1.13 -6.82 5.98
N ALA A 39 -0.21 -7.36 5.19
CA ALA A 39 0.53 -6.60 4.18
C ALA A 39 -0.41 -5.97 3.13
N TYR A 40 -1.44 -6.71 2.70
CA TYR A 40 -2.42 -6.22 1.74
C TYR A 40 -3.26 -5.08 2.32
N VAL A 41 -3.80 -5.28 3.52
CA VAL A 41 -4.61 -4.28 4.24
C VAL A 41 -3.80 -3.01 4.50
N ARG A 42 -2.52 -3.13 4.89
CA ARG A 42 -1.62 -1.98 5.07
C ARG A 42 -1.37 -1.22 3.77
N CYS A 43 -1.24 -1.93 2.64
CA CYS A 43 -1.07 -1.30 1.33
C CYS A 43 -2.32 -0.48 0.96
N GLU A 44 -3.50 -1.06 1.13
CA GLU A 44 -4.78 -0.39 0.84
C GLU A 44 -5.06 0.78 1.78
N ASP A 45 -4.74 0.68 3.08
CA ASP A 45 -4.82 1.79 4.03
C ASP A 45 -3.96 2.98 3.59
N VAL A 46 -2.72 2.71 3.17
CA VAL A 46 -1.83 3.75 2.64
C VAL A 46 -2.39 4.34 1.33
N GLN A 47 -2.89 3.50 0.41
CA GLN A 47 -3.49 3.98 -0.83
C GLN A 47 -4.72 4.86 -0.58
N GLN A 48 -5.60 4.45 0.33
CA GLN A 48 -6.76 5.22 0.73
C GLN A 48 -6.39 6.55 1.40
N ALA A 49 -5.36 6.56 2.26
CA ALA A 49 -4.85 7.78 2.87
C ALA A 49 -4.28 8.77 1.83
N VAL A 50 -3.59 8.26 0.80
CA VAL A 50 -3.10 9.07 -0.32
C VAL A 50 -4.27 9.61 -1.15
N MET A 51 -5.27 8.78 -1.44
CA MET A 51 -6.42 9.17 -2.28
C MET A 51 -7.34 10.18 -1.58
N MET A 52 -7.51 10.10 -0.25
CA MET A 52 -8.37 11.00 0.53
C MET A 52 -7.70 12.33 0.94
N GLY A 53 -6.44 12.55 0.58
CA GLY A 53 -5.86 13.90 0.59
C GLY A 53 -5.70 14.59 1.95
N SER A 54 -5.62 13.86 3.07
CA SER A 54 -5.35 14.49 4.38
C SER A 54 -4.43 13.66 5.30
N SER A 55 -3.22 14.20 5.48
CA SER A 55 -2.31 14.12 6.63
C SER A 55 -1.67 12.77 6.99
N THR A 56 -0.62 12.44 6.22
CA THR A 56 0.63 11.74 6.60
C THR A 56 0.55 10.49 7.50
N PRO A 57 1.00 9.34 6.96
CA PRO A 57 1.79 8.40 7.73
C PRO A 57 3.23 8.41 7.16
N ASN A 58 4.18 8.84 7.99
CA ASN A 58 5.64 8.73 7.81
C ASN A 58 6.19 8.82 6.37
N SER A 59 6.86 9.94 6.10
CA SER A 59 7.85 10.05 5.03
C SER A 59 8.89 8.92 5.13
N ALA A 60 8.65 7.83 4.40
CA ALA A 60 9.67 6.94 3.88
C ALA A 60 9.64 7.01 2.35
N GLY A 61 9.43 8.22 1.81
CA GLY A 61 9.71 8.52 0.42
C GLY A 61 11.15 9.02 0.34
N LEU A 62 12.09 8.16 -0.07
CA LEU A 62 13.32 8.65 -0.68
C LEU A 62 12.91 9.19 -2.05
N PRO A 63 12.98 10.51 -2.32
CA PRO A 63 12.78 10.98 -3.68
C PRO A 63 13.94 10.49 -4.54
N ALA A 64 13.65 9.60 -5.48
CA ALA A 64 14.52 9.30 -6.60
C ALA A 64 14.74 10.61 -7.38
N LYS A 65 15.90 11.24 -7.19
CA LYS A 65 16.31 12.37 -8.03
C LYS A 65 16.73 11.83 -9.39
N SER A 66 15.80 11.82 -10.33
CA SER A 66 16.08 11.64 -11.74
C SER A 66 16.64 12.95 -12.33
N ALA A 67 17.91 12.91 -12.71
CA ALA A 67 18.62 13.73 -13.71
C ALA A 67 18.84 15.24 -13.41
N PRO A 68 19.87 15.86 -14.05
CA PRO A 68 19.68 16.26 -15.43
C PRO A 68 20.83 15.88 -16.38
N ARG A 69 20.39 15.51 -17.58
CA ARG A 69 21.10 15.45 -18.85
C ARG A 69 22.00 16.69 -18.99
N SER A 70 23.32 16.51 -18.99
CA SER A 70 24.25 17.58 -19.34
C SER A 70 24.23 17.79 -20.85
N GLY A 71 23.73 18.95 -21.26
CA GLY A 71 23.81 19.53 -22.60
C GLY A 71 23.24 20.94 -22.50
N PRO A 72 23.99 21.97 -22.90
CA PRO A 72 24.11 22.26 -24.32
C PRO A 72 25.53 22.61 -24.76
N SER A 73 25.99 21.98 -25.86
CA SER A 73 27.13 22.45 -26.64
C SER A 73 26.65 23.48 -27.65
N THR A 74 26.87 24.77 -27.39
CA THR A 74 26.96 25.80 -28.45
C THR A 74 27.62 27.08 -27.91
N ARG A 75 28.71 27.53 -28.55
CA ARG A 75 28.87 28.86 -29.20
C ARG A 75 30.27 29.50 -29.06
N ALA A 76 30.93 29.58 -30.22
CA ALA A 76 31.69 30.70 -30.81
C ALA A 76 32.72 31.50 -29.99
N GLY A 77 33.92 31.58 -30.57
CA GLY A 77 35.01 32.52 -30.28
C GLY A 77 36.21 32.16 -31.12
#